data_AF-A0A7S3TSN0-F1
#
_entry.id   AF-A0A7S3TSN0-F1
#
_cell.length_a   1.000
_cell.length_b   1.000
_cell.length_c   1.000
_cell.angle_alpha   90.00
_cell.angle_beta   90.00
_cell.angle_gamma   90.00
#
_symmetry.space_group_name_H-M   'P 1'
#
loop_
_entity.id
_entity.type
_entity.pdbx_description
1 polymer ?
#
loop_
_entity_poly.entity_id
_entity_poly.type
_entity_poly.pdbx_seq_one_letter_code
_entity_poly.pdbx_strand_id
1 'polypeptide(L)'
;PRVRQLCLVVKRWAKRRCIADPYRGSPSSYAWVLLVINYLQMTWPPVLPVLQAIRGGAWGPSPEAMSATTHDGRSFDCSFCADILNLRSEMEAIGQNSQSSGELLCGFFRCYAREFDFKGGVVSVRTGSHLSKHEKGWTTKERGFRGDRHLFCIEDPFELTHDLGRVCDPETLAEVKQEIARAFQLASNEASLEELCEPWREHTHVAKPAIAKPGKQ
;
A
#
# COMPACT_ATOMS: atom_id res chain seq x y z
N PRO A 1 -5.66 17.49 -7.44
CA PRO A 1 -4.63 18.05 -6.51
C PRO A 1 -4.32 17.16 -5.29
N ARG A 2 -5.35 16.74 -4.53
CA ARG A 2 -5.22 15.98 -3.26
C ARG A 2 -4.42 14.68 -3.38
N VAL A 3 -4.64 13.90 -4.44
CA VAL A 3 -3.92 12.64 -4.73
C VAL A 3 -2.40 12.84 -4.73
N ARG A 4 -1.91 13.84 -5.48
CA ARG A 4 -0.49 14.16 -5.57
C ARG A 4 0.09 14.54 -4.20
N GLN A 5 -0.64 15.35 -3.43
CA GLN A 5 -0.21 15.78 -2.11
C GLN A 5 -0.06 14.59 -1.16
N LEU A 6 -1.07 13.72 -1.09
CA LEU A 6 -1.03 12.51 -0.26
C LEU A 6 0.12 11.59 -0.66
N CYS A 7 0.27 11.29 -1.96
CA CYS A 7 1.35 10.43 -2.43
C CYS A 7 2.73 10.99 -2.07
N LEU A 8 2.94 12.32 -2.20
CA LEU A 8 4.22 12.94 -1.84
C LEU A 8 4.48 12.89 -0.33
N VAL A 9 3.48 13.19 0.49
CA VAL A 9 3.60 13.17 1.95
C VAL A 9 3.86 11.75 2.45
N VAL A 10 3.07 10.77 2.01
CA VAL A 10 3.23 9.35 2.42
C VAL A 10 4.58 8.81 1.96
N LYS A 11 5.00 9.08 0.72
CA LYS A 11 6.35 8.66 0.27
C LYS A 11 7.46 9.30 1.10
N ARG A 12 7.35 10.60 1.40
CA ARG A 12 8.34 11.31 2.22
C ARG A 12 8.38 10.74 3.63
N TRP A 13 7.22 10.56 4.25
CA TRP A 13 7.07 9.95 5.57
C TRP A 13 7.69 8.55 5.59
N ALA A 14 7.27 7.64 4.72
CA ALA A 14 7.75 6.26 4.69
C ALA A 14 9.27 6.18 4.49
N LYS A 15 9.82 7.04 3.61
CA LYS A 15 11.28 7.14 3.42
C LYS A 15 12.00 7.65 4.65
N ARG A 16 11.47 8.69 5.32
CA ARG A 16 12.07 9.26 6.53
C ARG A 16 11.99 8.34 7.73
N ARG A 17 10.97 7.48 7.75
CA ARG A 17 10.78 6.44 8.77
C ARG A 17 11.46 5.10 8.44
N CYS A 18 12.25 5.05 7.37
CA CYS A 18 13.01 3.87 6.95
C CYS A 18 12.16 2.62 6.60
N ILE A 19 10.88 2.82 6.23
CA ILE A 19 9.94 1.76 5.87
C ILE A 19 9.58 1.77 4.37
N ALA A 20 10.49 2.28 3.52
CA ALA A 20 10.31 2.41 2.07
C ALA A 20 11.52 1.88 1.26
N ASP A 21 12.14 0.80 1.74
CA ASP A 21 13.34 0.15 1.21
C ASP A 21 13.15 -1.38 1.07
N PRO A 22 12.80 -1.87 -0.13
CA PRO A 22 12.61 -3.30 -0.41
C PRO A 22 13.85 -4.15 -0.19
N TYR A 23 15.05 -3.59 -0.35
CA TYR A 23 16.29 -4.34 -0.12
C TYR A 23 16.51 -4.65 1.36
N ARG A 24 15.82 -3.92 2.24
CA ARG A 24 15.78 -4.12 3.69
C ARG A 24 14.45 -4.74 4.15
N GLY A 25 13.68 -5.32 3.24
CA GLY A 25 12.44 -6.03 3.55
C GLY A 25 11.20 -5.15 3.66
N SER A 26 11.28 -3.81 3.53
CA SER A 26 10.08 -2.96 3.67
C SER A 26 9.38 -2.71 2.32
N PRO A 27 8.09 -2.32 2.29
CA PRO A 27 7.38 -2.05 1.04
C PRO A 27 8.08 -0.98 0.17
N SER A 28 7.99 -1.12 -1.15
CA SER A 28 8.58 -0.13 -2.06
C SER A 28 7.83 1.20 -2.03
N SER A 29 8.46 2.27 -2.53
CA SER A 29 7.76 3.53 -2.78
C SER A 29 6.57 3.39 -3.73
N TYR A 30 6.58 2.39 -4.62
CA TYR A 30 5.46 2.07 -5.50
C TYR A 30 4.31 1.42 -4.70
N ALA A 31 4.61 0.44 -3.85
CA ALA A 31 3.63 -0.20 -2.98
C ALA A 31 2.90 0.83 -2.09
N TRP A 32 3.64 1.77 -1.47
CA TRP A 32 3.04 2.86 -0.69
C TRP A 32 2.09 3.75 -1.51
N VAL A 33 2.38 3.99 -2.78
CA VAL A 33 1.47 4.74 -3.66
C VAL A 33 0.20 3.94 -3.95
N LEU A 34 0.29 2.63 -4.14
CA LEU A 34 -0.89 1.78 -4.32
C LEU A 34 -1.79 1.75 -3.08
N LEU A 35 -1.20 1.73 -1.87
CA LEU A 35 -1.96 1.87 -0.62
C LEU A 35 -2.74 3.20 -0.59
N VAL A 36 -2.10 4.31 -0.99
CA VAL A 36 -2.78 5.62 -1.07
C VAL A 36 -3.91 5.59 -2.11
N ILE A 37 -3.67 5.03 -3.29
CA ILE A 37 -4.69 4.93 -4.35
C ILE A 37 -5.88 4.11 -3.87
N ASN A 38 -5.65 2.94 -3.29
CA ASN A 38 -6.71 2.07 -2.80
C ASN A 38 -7.51 2.73 -1.67
N TYR A 39 -6.84 3.38 -0.71
CA TYR A 39 -7.53 4.16 0.31
C TYR A 39 -8.46 5.22 -0.30
N LEU A 40 -7.98 5.97 -1.29
CA LEU A 40 -8.77 7.01 -1.97
C LEU A 40 -9.90 6.45 -2.86
N GLN A 41 -9.80 5.20 -3.30
CA GLN A 41 -10.89 4.49 -3.97
C GLN A 41 -11.98 4.03 -3.00
N MET A 42 -11.61 3.76 -1.74
CA MET A 42 -12.53 3.30 -0.69
C MET A 42 -13.13 4.42 0.16
N THR A 43 -12.75 5.69 -0.03
CA THR A 43 -13.41 6.80 0.67
C THR A 43 -14.86 6.92 0.21
N TRP A 44 -15.70 7.55 1.02
CA TRP A 44 -17.10 7.82 0.65
C TRP A 44 -17.45 9.31 0.78
N PRO A 45 -17.80 10.00 -0.33
CA PRO A 45 -17.67 9.56 -1.73
C PRO A 45 -16.20 9.23 -2.10
N PRO A 46 -15.94 8.41 -3.14
CA PRO A 46 -14.58 8.07 -3.55
C PRO A 46 -13.86 9.29 -4.12
N VAL A 47 -12.59 9.46 -3.75
CA VAL A 47 -11.71 10.50 -4.32
C VAL A 47 -11.15 10.06 -5.67
N LEU A 48 -10.91 8.76 -5.82
CA LEU A 48 -10.44 8.14 -7.06
C LEU A 48 -11.40 7.05 -7.52
N PRO A 49 -11.68 6.96 -8.83
CA PRO A 49 -12.36 5.79 -9.38
C PRO A 49 -11.40 4.61 -9.54
N VAL A 50 -11.96 3.46 -9.90
CA VAL A 50 -11.22 2.27 -10.28
C VAL A 50 -11.04 2.24 -11.80
N LEU A 51 -9.90 2.72 -12.30
CA LEU A 51 -9.66 2.90 -13.74
C LEU A 51 -9.75 1.60 -14.55
N GLN A 52 -9.39 0.46 -13.95
CA GLN A 52 -9.50 -0.85 -14.59
C GLN A 52 -10.94 -1.38 -14.63
N ALA A 53 -11.84 -0.86 -13.81
CA ALA A 53 -13.27 -1.20 -13.83
C ALA A 53 -14.05 -0.38 -14.87
N ILE A 54 -13.58 0.83 -15.21
CA ILE A 54 -14.18 1.70 -16.24
C ILE A 54 -13.73 1.30 -17.66
N ARG A 55 -13.24 0.06 -17.83
CA ARG A 55 -12.86 -0.48 -19.14
C ARG A 55 -14.10 -0.64 -20.03
N GLY A 56 -14.03 -0.19 -21.28
CA GLY A 56 -14.99 -0.63 -22.32
C GLY A 56 -16.14 0.32 -22.68
N GLY A 57 -15.97 1.65 -22.55
CA GLY A 57 -16.75 2.56 -23.40
C GLY A 57 -16.32 2.47 -24.88
N ALA A 58 -17.12 3.00 -25.81
CA ALA A 58 -16.85 3.04 -27.26
C ALA A 58 -15.54 3.77 -27.69
N TRP A 59 -14.76 4.24 -26.71
CA TRP A 59 -13.63 5.15 -26.85
C TRP A 59 -12.36 4.66 -26.12
N GLY A 60 -12.41 3.52 -25.43
CA GLY A 60 -11.23 2.90 -24.83
C GLY A 60 -10.45 2.05 -25.84
N PRO A 61 -9.12 1.93 -25.74
CA PRO A 61 -8.38 0.96 -26.53
C PRO A 61 -8.94 -0.44 -26.28
N SER A 62 -8.94 -1.31 -27.31
CA SER A 62 -9.30 -2.71 -27.09
C SER A 62 -8.35 -3.33 -26.06
N PRO A 63 -8.80 -4.32 -25.26
CA PRO A 63 -7.92 -5.00 -24.30
C PRO A 63 -6.63 -5.56 -24.92
N GLU A 64 -6.70 -5.92 -26.20
CA GLU A 64 -5.57 -6.39 -27.01
C GLU A 64 -4.53 -5.29 -27.27
N ALA A 65 -4.95 -4.02 -27.43
CA ALA A 65 -4.07 -2.89 -27.70
C ALA A 65 -3.27 -2.43 -26.47
N MET A 66 -3.70 -2.80 -25.26
CA MET A 66 -3.01 -2.48 -24.00
C MET A 66 -2.37 -3.70 -23.34
N SER A 67 -2.36 -4.85 -23.99
CA SER A 67 -1.66 -6.02 -23.47
C SER A 67 -0.14 -5.85 -23.61
N ALA A 68 0.60 -6.12 -22.54
CA ALA A 68 2.06 -6.08 -22.54
C ALA A 68 2.62 -7.50 -22.49
N THR A 69 3.56 -7.82 -23.40
CA THR A 69 4.27 -9.10 -23.39
C THR A 69 5.70 -8.90 -22.89
N THR A 70 6.09 -9.63 -21.86
CA THR A 70 7.45 -9.62 -21.32
C THR A 70 8.39 -10.47 -22.18
N HIS A 71 9.71 -10.29 -22.00
CA HIS A 71 10.74 -11.01 -22.77
C HIS A 71 10.67 -12.54 -22.62
N ASP A 72 10.07 -13.03 -21.54
CA ASP A 72 9.85 -14.46 -21.23
C ASP A 72 8.53 -15.00 -21.80
N GLY A 73 7.79 -14.20 -22.59
CA GLY A 73 6.57 -14.61 -23.28
C GLY A 73 5.29 -14.55 -22.44
N ARG A 74 5.34 -14.04 -21.19
CA ARG A 74 4.12 -13.80 -20.40
C ARG A 74 3.39 -12.57 -20.92
N SER A 75 2.06 -12.64 -20.98
CA SER A 75 1.20 -11.53 -21.41
C SER A 75 0.35 -11.04 -20.24
N PHE A 76 0.27 -9.72 -20.09
CA PHE A 76 -0.46 -9.05 -19.03
C PHE A 76 -1.48 -8.09 -19.61
N ASP A 77 -2.71 -8.14 -19.10
CA ASP A 77 -3.75 -7.16 -19.41
C ASP A 77 -3.43 -5.85 -18.66
N CYS A 78 -2.82 -4.89 -19.37
CA CYS A 78 -2.53 -3.56 -18.82
C CYS A 78 -3.61 -2.54 -19.14
N SER A 79 -4.84 -2.98 -19.39
CA SER A 79 -5.94 -2.10 -19.75
C SER A 79 -6.45 -1.27 -18.58
N PHE A 80 -6.57 0.05 -18.78
CA PHE A 80 -7.25 0.96 -17.87
C PHE A 80 -7.83 2.15 -18.65
N CYS A 81 -8.81 2.86 -18.07
CA CYS A 81 -9.33 4.09 -18.66
C CYS A 81 -8.25 5.19 -18.65
N ALA A 82 -7.67 5.45 -19.83
CA ALA A 82 -6.70 6.52 -20.05
C ALA A 82 -7.34 7.83 -20.55
N ASP A 83 -8.63 7.80 -20.89
CA ASP A 83 -9.37 8.98 -21.36
C ASP A 83 -9.81 9.85 -20.18
N ILE A 84 -9.04 10.91 -19.94
CA ILE A 84 -9.24 11.86 -18.85
C ILE A 84 -10.58 12.62 -18.99
N LEU A 85 -11.06 12.86 -20.21
CA LEU A 85 -12.28 13.64 -20.42
C LEU A 85 -13.51 12.83 -19.99
N ASN A 86 -13.60 11.58 -20.44
CA ASN A 86 -14.65 10.67 -20.03
C ASN A 86 -14.59 10.34 -18.53
N LEU A 87 -13.38 10.24 -17.97
CA LEU A 87 -13.19 10.04 -16.54
C LEU A 87 -13.81 11.15 -15.68
N ARG A 88 -13.77 12.41 -16.14
CA ARG A 88 -14.38 13.53 -15.40
C ARG A 88 -15.89 13.38 -15.29
N SER A 89 -16.55 12.98 -16.37
CA SER A 89 -18.00 12.78 -16.38
C SER A 89 -18.42 11.65 -15.43
N GLU A 90 -17.69 10.53 -15.43
CA GLU A 90 -17.90 9.42 -14.49
C GLU A 90 -17.67 9.86 -13.03
N MET A 91 -16.59 10.62 -12.78
CA MET A 91 -16.30 11.13 -11.43
C MET A 91 -17.37 12.11 -10.92
N GLU A 92 -17.96 12.92 -11.80
CA GLU A 92 -19.07 13.81 -11.43
C GLU A 92 -20.32 13.03 -11.01
N ALA A 93 -20.61 11.90 -11.67
CA ALA A 93 -21.76 11.04 -11.37
C ALA A 93 -21.63 10.30 -10.02
N ILE A 94 -20.40 9.93 -9.62
CA ILE A 94 -20.14 9.17 -8.38
C ILE A 94 -20.15 10.09 -7.13
N GLY A 95 -20.09 11.41 -7.34
CA GLY A 95 -20.14 12.42 -6.28
C GLY A 95 -18.77 12.94 -5.86
N GLN A 96 -18.76 14.13 -5.26
CA GLN A 96 -17.52 14.83 -4.91
C GLN A 96 -17.20 14.68 -3.43
N ASN A 97 -16.08 14.01 -3.13
CA ASN A 97 -15.52 14.00 -1.78
C ASN A 97 -15.00 15.41 -1.42
N SER A 98 -15.46 15.98 -0.30
CA SER A 98 -15.09 17.31 0.18
C SER A 98 -13.99 17.34 1.25
N GLN A 99 -13.46 16.17 1.66
CA GLN A 99 -12.42 16.10 2.68
C GLN A 99 -11.15 16.84 2.24
N SER A 100 -10.58 17.61 3.16
CA SER A 100 -9.28 18.24 3.00
C SER A 100 -8.16 17.20 2.88
N SER A 101 -7.00 17.64 2.39
CA SER A 101 -5.82 16.75 2.31
C SER A 101 -5.34 16.27 3.68
N GLY A 102 -5.55 17.06 4.75
CA GLY A 102 -5.22 16.67 6.13
C GLY A 102 -6.15 15.56 6.64
N GLU A 103 -7.46 15.71 6.42
CA GLU A 103 -8.45 14.67 6.78
C GLU A 103 -8.22 13.37 6.02
N LEU A 104 -7.91 13.44 4.73
CA LEU A 104 -7.57 12.26 3.93
C LEU A 104 -6.26 11.61 4.39
N LEU A 105 -5.25 12.40 4.77
CA LEU A 105 -3.99 11.86 5.29
C LEU A 105 -4.20 11.15 6.64
N CYS A 106 -4.98 11.76 7.55
CA CYS A 106 -5.34 11.13 8.82
C CYS A 106 -6.14 9.84 8.59
N GLY A 107 -7.13 9.89 7.69
CA GLY A 107 -7.93 8.72 7.32
C GLY A 107 -7.11 7.61 6.65
N PHE A 108 -6.10 7.93 5.85
CA PHE A 108 -5.16 6.95 5.29
C PHE A 108 -4.44 6.18 6.40
N PHE A 109 -3.86 6.90 7.37
CA PHE A 109 -3.18 6.25 8.49
C PHE A 109 -4.15 5.49 9.38
N ARG A 110 -5.38 5.99 9.59
CA ARG A 110 -6.43 5.27 10.32
C ARG A 110 -6.75 3.93 9.65
N CYS A 111 -6.96 3.95 8.33
CA CYS A 111 -7.29 2.77 7.55
C CYS A 111 -6.26 1.66 7.77
N TYR A 112 -4.98 1.96 7.57
CA TYR A 112 -3.93 0.95 7.72
C TYR A 112 -3.46 0.71 9.17
N ALA A 113 -3.80 1.58 10.13
CA ALA A 113 -3.51 1.33 11.55
C ALA A 113 -4.56 0.46 12.23
N ARG A 114 -5.84 0.58 11.82
CA ARG A 114 -6.99 0.07 12.59
C ARG A 114 -7.96 -0.80 11.77
N GLU A 115 -8.10 -0.54 10.48
CA GLU A 115 -9.20 -1.10 9.66
C GLU A 115 -8.71 -2.22 8.74
N PHE A 116 -7.50 -2.11 8.19
CA PHE A 116 -6.94 -3.12 7.29
C PHE A 116 -6.57 -4.41 8.04
N ASP A 117 -7.12 -5.53 7.57
CA ASP A 117 -6.77 -6.85 8.08
C ASP A 117 -5.47 -7.36 7.44
N PHE A 118 -4.34 -7.13 8.09
CA PHE A 118 -3.05 -7.67 7.62
C PHE A 118 -3.01 -9.21 7.58
N LYS A 119 -3.85 -9.90 8.37
CA LYS A 119 -3.80 -11.37 8.46
C LYS A 119 -4.48 -12.00 7.25
N GLY A 120 -5.66 -11.52 6.87
CA GLY A 120 -6.46 -12.10 5.78
C GLY A 120 -6.62 -11.22 4.55
N GLY A 121 -6.30 -9.93 4.62
CA GLY A 121 -6.55 -8.96 3.57
C GLY A 121 -5.42 -8.79 2.55
N VAL A 122 -5.81 -8.33 1.36
CA VAL A 122 -4.94 -7.98 0.23
C VAL A 122 -5.41 -6.65 -0.33
N VAL A 123 -4.51 -5.67 -0.41
CA VAL A 123 -4.83 -4.38 -1.03
C VAL A 123 -4.88 -4.52 -2.55
N SER A 124 -5.97 -4.06 -3.18
CA SER A 124 -6.17 -4.13 -4.63
C SER A 124 -6.71 -2.82 -5.18
N VAL A 125 -5.87 -2.10 -5.93
CA VAL A 125 -6.29 -0.90 -6.67
C VAL A 125 -7.15 -1.22 -7.89
N ARG A 126 -7.05 -2.45 -8.39
CA ARG A 126 -7.80 -2.97 -9.55
C ARG A 126 -9.27 -3.19 -9.22
N THR A 127 -9.57 -3.57 -7.98
CA THR A 127 -10.95 -3.76 -7.51
C THR A 127 -11.45 -2.60 -6.66
N GLY A 128 -10.57 -1.67 -6.27
CA GLY A 128 -10.91 -0.56 -5.37
C GLY A 128 -11.33 -1.03 -3.98
N SER A 129 -10.85 -2.20 -3.55
CA SER A 129 -11.27 -2.85 -2.32
C SER A 129 -10.15 -3.70 -1.72
N HIS A 130 -10.37 -4.24 -0.53
CA HIS A 130 -9.53 -5.29 0.03
C HIS A 130 -10.06 -6.66 -0.41
N LEU A 131 -9.23 -7.45 -1.09
CA LEU A 131 -9.50 -8.85 -1.38
C LEU A 131 -9.06 -9.72 -0.20
N SER A 132 -9.48 -10.98 -0.19
CA SER A 132 -8.96 -11.96 0.76
C SER A 132 -7.73 -12.69 0.19
N LYS A 133 -6.79 -13.06 1.07
CA LYS A 133 -5.66 -13.94 0.71
C LYS A 133 -6.15 -15.29 0.21
N HIS A 134 -7.31 -15.75 0.68
CA HIS A 134 -7.92 -17.00 0.21
C HIS A 134 -8.27 -16.93 -1.29
N GLU A 135 -8.95 -15.87 -1.73
CA GLU A 135 -9.26 -15.64 -3.15
C GLU A 135 -8.00 -15.54 -4.02
N LYS A 136 -6.90 -15.06 -3.44
CA LYS A 136 -5.60 -14.94 -4.11
C LYS A 136 -4.73 -16.20 -4.04
N GLY A 137 -5.11 -17.21 -3.25
CA GLY A 137 -4.25 -18.37 -2.95
C GLY A 137 -2.99 -18.02 -2.13
N TRP A 138 -2.94 -16.83 -1.52
CA TRP A 138 -1.82 -16.31 -0.73
C TRP A 138 -1.89 -16.72 0.75
N THR A 139 -2.48 -17.88 1.02
CA THR A 139 -2.60 -18.48 2.36
C THR A 139 -1.52 -19.53 2.63
N THR A 140 -0.80 -19.96 1.59
CA THR A 140 0.07 -21.14 1.64
C THR A 140 1.52 -20.74 1.89
N LYS A 141 2.20 -21.46 2.79
CA LYS A 141 3.66 -21.36 2.93
C LYS A 141 4.33 -21.93 1.67
N GLU A 142 5.10 -21.12 0.97
CA GLU A 142 5.86 -21.57 -0.19
C GLU A 142 6.88 -22.65 0.20
N ARG A 143 6.96 -23.73 -0.60
CA ARG A 143 7.92 -24.82 -0.36
C ARG A 143 9.34 -24.27 -0.41
N GLY A 144 10.15 -24.60 0.59
CA GLY A 144 11.56 -24.19 0.66
C GLY A 144 11.82 -22.86 1.37
N PHE A 145 10.77 -22.15 1.82
CA PHE A 145 10.92 -20.94 2.64
C PHE A 145 10.58 -21.20 4.12
N ARG A 146 11.42 -20.68 5.03
CA ARG A 146 11.12 -20.66 6.46
C ARG A 146 10.21 -19.47 6.78
N GLY A 147 8.90 -19.64 6.63
CA GLY A 147 7.91 -18.64 7.07
C GLY A 147 6.76 -18.42 6.08
N ASP A 148 5.86 -17.52 6.47
CA ASP A 148 4.87 -16.94 5.58
C ASP A 148 5.51 -15.72 4.88
N ARG A 149 5.31 -15.60 3.57
CA ARG A 149 5.80 -14.47 2.77
C ARG A 149 4.70 -13.46 2.43
N HIS A 150 3.46 -13.80 2.73
CA HIS A 150 2.28 -13.00 2.43
C HIS A 150 1.82 -12.29 3.70
N LEU A 151 2.71 -11.51 4.31
CA LEU A 151 2.47 -10.85 5.61
C LEU A 151 1.77 -9.50 5.46
N PHE A 152 2.11 -8.73 4.42
CA PHE A 152 1.48 -7.46 4.08
C PHE A 152 1.15 -7.44 2.59
N CYS A 153 0.00 -7.97 2.20
CA CYS A 153 -0.28 -8.25 0.81
C CYS A 153 -0.79 -7.04 0.04
N ILE A 154 -0.14 -6.74 -1.09
CA ILE A 154 -0.50 -5.66 -2.00
C ILE A 154 -0.43 -6.22 -3.43
N GLU A 155 -1.59 -6.34 -4.07
CA GLU A 155 -1.71 -6.83 -5.45
C GLU A 155 -1.12 -5.80 -6.44
N ASP A 156 -0.23 -6.26 -7.31
CA ASP A 156 0.13 -5.48 -8.50
C ASP A 156 -1.07 -5.41 -9.47
N PRO A 157 -1.44 -4.23 -9.97
CA PRO A 157 -2.63 -4.05 -10.81
C PRO A 157 -2.60 -4.82 -12.14
N PHE A 158 -1.43 -5.23 -12.63
CA PHE A 158 -1.25 -5.87 -13.93
C PHE A 158 -0.71 -7.30 -13.79
N GLU A 159 0.32 -7.51 -12.96
CA GLU A 159 0.84 -8.83 -12.64
C GLU A 159 0.10 -9.39 -11.41
N LEU A 160 -1.12 -9.91 -11.61
CA LEU A 160 -2.01 -10.29 -10.50
C LEU A 160 -1.45 -11.38 -9.55
N THR A 161 -0.42 -12.13 -9.97
CA THR A 161 0.26 -13.12 -9.12
C THR A 161 1.37 -12.51 -8.26
N HIS A 162 1.73 -11.24 -8.52
CA HIS A 162 2.78 -10.52 -7.82
C HIS A 162 2.22 -9.82 -6.57
N ASP A 163 2.69 -10.27 -5.41
CA ASP A 163 2.50 -9.57 -4.13
C ASP A 163 3.69 -8.63 -3.90
N LEU A 164 3.44 -7.32 -3.95
CA LEU A 164 4.47 -6.30 -3.78
C LEU A 164 5.02 -6.23 -2.34
N GLY A 165 4.27 -6.74 -1.36
CA GLY A 165 4.72 -6.82 0.03
C GLY A 165 5.41 -8.12 0.40
N ARG A 166 5.67 -9.00 -0.58
CA ARG A 166 6.32 -10.31 -0.40
C ARG A 166 7.76 -10.23 0.15
N VAL A 167 8.36 -9.04 0.09
CA VAL A 167 9.67 -8.75 0.68
C VAL A 167 9.62 -8.55 2.20
N CYS A 168 8.42 -8.34 2.76
CA CYS A 168 8.19 -8.02 4.16
C CYS A 168 8.31 -9.26 5.04
N ASP A 169 9.28 -9.22 5.96
CA ASP A 169 9.43 -10.20 7.03
C ASP A 169 8.65 -9.78 8.30
N PRO A 170 8.53 -10.67 9.30
CA PRO A 170 7.74 -10.38 10.50
C PRO A 170 8.25 -9.18 11.32
N GLU A 171 9.56 -8.97 11.37
CA GLU A 171 10.20 -7.89 12.14
C GLU A 171 9.90 -6.54 11.47
N THR A 172 10.14 -6.47 10.16
CA THR A 172 9.83 -5.32 9.33
C THR A 172 8.33 -5.00 9.34
N LEU A 173 7.46 -6.02 9.28
CA LEU A 173 6.02 -5.80 9.40
C LEU A 173 5.65 -5.17 10.75
N ALA A 174 6.28 -5.62 11.84
CA ALA A 174 6.02 -5.03 13.15
C ALA A 174 6.41 -3.55 13.18
N GLU A 175 7.57 -3.19 12.61
CA GLU A 175 8.02 -1.80 12.48
C GLU A 175 7.08 -0.96 11.61
N VAL A 176 6.67 -1.48 10.45
CA VAL A 176 5.71 -0.84 9.55
C VAL A 176 4.40 -0.54 10.29
N LYS A 177 3.85 -1.52 11.03
CA LYS A 177 2.61 -1.34 11.79
C LYS A 177 2.76 -0.33 12.92
N GLN A 178 3.89 -0.34 13.62
CA GLN A 178 4.19 0.64 14.68
C GLN A 178 4.28 2.05 14.11
N GLU A 179 4.97 2.24 12.98
CA GLU A 179 5.10 3.55 12.34
C GLU A 179 3.77 4.05 11.76
N ILE A 180 2.94 3.19 11.15
CA ILE A 180 1.59 3.57 10.72
C ILE A 180 0.74 4.00 11.93
N ALA A 181 0.82 3.27 13.05
CA ALA A 181 0.11 3.63 14.28
C ALA A 181 0.60 4.96 14.87
N ARG A 182 1.92 5.20 14.90
CA ARG A 182 2.52 6.48 15.31
C ARG A 182 2.03 7.62 14.42
N ALA A 183 2.06 7.41 13.11
CA ALA A 183 1.60 8.39 12.13
C ALA A 183 0.12 8.72 12.29
N PHE A 184 -0.73 7.71 12.57
CA PHE A 184 -2.14 7.92 12.86
C PHE A 184 -2.35 8.76 14.12
N GLN A 185 -1.62 8.48 15.20
CA GLN A 185 -1.71 9.27 16.44
C GLN A 185 -1.32 10.73 16.21
N LEU A 186 -0.19 10.97 15.53
CA LEU A 186 0.28 12.33 15.21
C LEU A 186 -0.71 13.08 14.31
N ALA A 187 -1.20 12.43 13.24
CA ALA A 187 -2.16 13.04 12.34
C ALA A 187 -3.51 13.33 13.02
N SER A 188 -3.93 12.48 13.96
CA SER A 188 -5.17 12.70 14.74
C SER A 188 -5.05 13.85 15.74
N ASN A 189 -3.83 14.14 16.19
CA ASN A 189 -3.53 15.23 17.12
C ASN A 189 -3.05 16.50 16.40
N GLU A 190 -3.28 16.60 15.08
CA GLU A 190 -2.92 17.77 14.26
C GLU A 190 -1.42 18.14 14.31
N ALA A 191 -0.55 17.15 14.53
CA ALA A 191 0.89 17.36 14.52
C ALA A 191 1.39 17.86 13.15
N SER A 192 2.53 18.55 13.17
CA SER A 192 3.15 19.08 11.95
C SER A 192 3.64 17.97 11.01
N LEU A 193 3.80 18.29 9.73
CA LEU A 193 4.41 17.37 8.76
C LEU A 193 5.87 17.09 9.10
N GLU A 194 6.54 18.02 9.77
CA GLU A 194 7.90 17.90 10.28
C GLU A 194 8.00 16.79 11.34
N GLU A 195 7.09 16.77 12.32
CA GLU A 195 7.00 15.73 13.36
C GLU A 195 6.61 14.37 12.76
N LEU A 196 5.63 14.38 11.85
CA LEU A 196 5.21 13.18 11.13
C LEU A 196 6.41 12.55 10.39
N CYS A 197 7.18 13.37 9.67
CA CYS A 197 8.30 12.98 8.82
C CYS A 197 9.68 13.09 9.52
N GLU A 198 9.71 13.14 10.84
CA GLU A 198 10.97 13.16 11.58
C GLU A 198 11.81 11.93 11.20
N PRO A 199 13.14 12.05 10.99
CA PRO A 199 13.96 10.89 10.66
C PRO A 199 13.81 9.81 11.72
N TRP A 200 13.70 8.55 11.30
CA TRP A 200 13.84 7.44 12.23
C TRP A 200 15.20 7.53 12.93
N ARG A 201 15.17 7.38 14.24
CA ARG A 201 16.36 7.26 15.08
C ARG A 201 16.18 5.98 15.87
N GLU A 202 17.22 5.17 15.89
CA GLU A 202 17.28 4.04 16.81
C GLU A 202 17.18 4.65 18.21
N HIS A 203 16.07 4.42 18.91
CA HIS A 203 16.03 4.72 20.33
C HIS A 203 17.17 3.90 20.93
N THR A 204 18.11 4.58 21.59
CA THR A 204 19.19 3.96 22.35
C THR A 204 18.58 2.95 23.32
N HIS A 205 18.47 1.69 22.88
CA HIS A 205 18.13 0.61 23.77
C HIS A 205 19.30 0.50 24.73
N VAL A 206 19.03 0.81 26.01
CA VAL A 206 19.87 0.40 27.13
C VAL A 206 20.33 -1.03 26.85
N ALA A 207 21.63 -1.21 26.71
CA ALA A 207 22.23 -2.50 26.39
C ALA A 207 21.63 -3.57 27.31
N LYS A 208 21.05 -4.62 26.72
CA LYS A 208 20.65 -5.81 27.48
C LYS A 208 21.89 -6.30 28.23
N PRO A 209 21.85 -6.49 29.56
CA PRO A 209 22.99 -7.00 30.29
C PRO A 209 23.34 -8.38 29.73
N ALA A 210 24.63 -8.58 29.43
CA ALA A 210 25.14 -9.82 28.88
C ALA A 210 24.81 -10.98 29.84
N ILE A 211 24.03 -11.94 29.35
CA ILE A 211 23.78 -13.18 30.09
C ILE A 211 25.09 -13.97 30.08
N ALA A 212 25.76 -14.02 31.24
CA ALA A 212 26.94 -14.85 31.44
C ALA A 212 26.57 -16.32 31.19
N LYS A 213 27.25 -16.96 30.24
CA LYS A 213 27.12 -18.41 30.01
C LYS A 213 27.67 -19.13 31.25
N PRO A 214 26.96 -20.11 31.83
CA PRO A 214 27.50 -20.91 32.91
C PRO A 214 28.66 -21.75 32.34
N GLY A 215 29.82 -21.61 32.98
CA GLY A 215 31.01 -22.41 32.67
C GLY A 215 30.69 -23.89 32.81
N LYS A 216 31.10 -24.67 31.81
CA LYS A 216 31.12 -26.13 31.91
C LYS A 216 32.16 -26.50 32.98
N GLN A 217 31.69 -27.11 34.07
CA GLN A 217 32.51 -27.99 34.91
C GLN A 217 32.40 -29.41 34.39
#